data_AF-A0AAV7JSD9-F1
#
_entry.id   AF-A0AAV7JSD9-F1
#
_cell.length_a   1.000
_cell.length_b   1.000
_cell.length_c   1.000
_cell.angle_alpha   90.00
_cell.angle_beta   90.00
_cell.angle_gamma   90.00
#
_symmetry.space_group_name_H-M   'P 1'
#
loop_
_entity.id
_entity.type
_entity.pdbx_description
1 polymer ?
#
loop_
_entity_poly.entity_id
_entity_poly.type
_entity_poly.pdbx_seq_one_letter_code
_entity_poly.pdbx_strand_id
1 'polypeptide(L)'
;MSNGSTGSLTQDVVNNLDTPVDIRARSFPDNNHAEESSKNKPIVSKKSMTSLNILSAVELDGQTEEDLWATWNVLLQNWDTLKRKARSGLEPLVRKGIPIHLRPVVWKNLVQTDTKILTQSYPSLINSETPFEKQIIRDSTRTFPTHEMFQSPDSDGVESLRNLMHAYAVYDKEVGYCQGLGFVAGLLLMIMPEEEAFCVFIQILQENRIRDMYKPSMSLLSICNHQLDKLIEETHPHVYYHLKHQGFSCSLYASTWFLTLFSTMLPLDTVFRIMDIYLIEGLNIIFQRWKVFSISSLMI
;
A
#
# COMPACT_ATOMS: atom_id res chain seq x y z
N MET A 1 -62.95 -17.27 -27.50
CA MET A 1 -63.45 -18.44 -28.26
C MET A 1 -62.27 -18.89 -29.12
N SER A 2 -61.67 -20.08 -28.99
CA SER A 2 -62.13 -21.39 -28.52
C SER A 2 -60.93 -22.26 -28.11
N ASN A 3 -61.11 -22.98 -26.99
CA ASN A 3 -60.67 -24.34 -26.58
C ASN A 3 -59.71 -25.10 -27.52
N GLY A 4 -58.77 -25.94 -27.07
CA GLY A 4 -58.62 -26.68 -25.81
C GLY A 4 -58.11 -28.11 -26.11
N SER A 5 -57.74 -28.85 -25.05
CA SER A 5 -57.51 -30.32 -24.98
C SER A 5 -56.18 -30.90 -25.48
N THR A 6 -55.55 -31.93 -24.90
CA THR A 6 -55.43 -32.55 -23.56
C THR A 6 -54.64 -33.86 -23.73
N GLY A 7 -53.76 -34.18 -22.77
CA GLY A 7 -53.35 -35.55 -22.36
C GLY A 7 -52.24 -36.22 -23.19
N SER A 8 -51.47 -37.19 -22.71
CA SER A 8 -51.18 -37.76 -21.38
C SER A 8 -50.41 -39.09 -21.61
N LEU A 9 -49.25 -39.27 -20.97
CA LEU A 9 -48.56 -40.55 -20.60
C LEU A 9 -48.08 -41.45 -21.78
N THR A 10 -46.90 -42.11 -21.79
CA THR A 10 -46.26 -43.00 -20.78
C THR A 10 -44.75 -43.21 -21.03
N GLN A 11 -44.00 -43.32 -19.94
CA GLN A 11 -42.83 -44.17 -19.59
C GLN A 11 -41.73 -44.64 -20.60
N ASP A 12 -40.49 -44.43 -20.12
CA ASP A 12 -39.30 -45.31 -20.07
C ASP A 12 -38.28 -45.39 -21.22
N VAL A 13 -37.06 -44.87 -20.95
CA VAL A 13 -35.69 -45.48 -20.95
C VAL A 13 -34.70 -44.33 -20.61
N VAL A 14 -34.29 -44.11 -19.35
CA VAL A 14 -33.10 -44.64 -18.62
C VAL A 14 -31.72 -44.11 -19.10
N ASN A 15 -30.98 -43.54 -18.13
CA ASN A 15 -29.54 -43.15 -18.06
C ASN A 15 -29.16 -41.81 -18.74
N ASN A 16 -28.47 -40.85 -18.10
CA ASN A 16 -27.40 -40.94 -17.12
C ASN A 16 -27.14 -39.59 -16.39
N LEU A 17 -26.69 -39.70 -15.13
CA LEU A 17 -25.78 -38.81 -14.39
C LEU A 17 -26.30 -37.46 -13.83
N ASP A 18 -26.98 -37.57 -12.69
CA ASP A 18 -26.84 -36.65 -11.55
C ASP A 18 -25.79 -37.23 -10.58
N THR A 19 -24.89 -36.40 -10.04
CA THR A 19 -24.72 -36.22 -8.57
C THR A 19 -23.55 -35.29 -8.20
N PRO A 20 -23.64 -34.62 -7.02
CA PRO A 20 -22.80 -33.49 -6.61
C PRO A 20 -21.63 -33.90 -5.70
N VAL A 21 -20.58 -33.06 -5.64
CA VAL A 21 -19.40 -33.30 -4.80
C VAL A 21 -19.63 -32.74 -3.39
N ASP A 22 -19.54 -33.65 -2.42
CA ASP A 22 -19.70 -33.46 -0.98
C ASP A 22 -18.36 -33.15 -0.28
N ILE A 23 -18.47 -32.41 0.82
CA ILE A 23 -17.42 -31.92 1.71
C ILE A 23 -17.17 -32.98 2.80
N ARG A 24 -15.94 -33.53 2.91
CA ARG A 24 -15.38 -33.96 4.21
C ARG A 24 -13.91 -34.43 4.15
N ALA A 25 -13.14 -33.83 5.06
CA ALA A 25 -11.91 -34.24 5.73
C ALA A 25 -11.35 -35.66 5.50
N ARG A 26 -10.04 -35.75 5.19
CA ARG A 26 -9.10 -36.86 5.47
C ARG A 26 -7.66 -36.29 5.56
N SER A 27 -7.13 -36.07 6.76
CA SER A 27 -6.18 -36.94 7.51
C SER A 27 -4.77 -37.01 6.92
N PHE A 28 -3.80 -36.42 7.64
CA PHE A 28 -2.35 -36.56 7.45
C PHE A 28 -1.89 -37.99 7.82
N PRO A 29 -0.88 -38.57 7.15
CA PRO A 29 -0.29 -39.83 7.58
C PRO A 29 0.82 -39.62 8.62
N ASP A 30 0.74 -40.41 9.68
CA ASP A 30 1.82 -40.73 10.61
C ASP A 30 3.00 -41.39 9.88
N ASN A 31 4.22 -41.04 10.25
CA ASN A 31 5.39 -41.89 10.02
C ASN A 31 6.41 -41.71 11.15
N ASN A 32 6.38 -42.63 12.12
CA ASN A 32 7.45 -42.87 13.08
C ASN A 32 8.12 -44.19 12.70
N HIS A 33 9.41 -44.15 12.38
CA HIS A 33 10.50 -44.77 13.16
C HIS A 33 11.75 -44.99 12.29
N ALA A 34 12.81 -44.26 12.64
CA ALA A 34 14.18 -44.77 12.70
C ALA A 34 15.01 -43.82 13.57
N GLU A 35 15.34 -44.26 14.79
CA GLU A 35 16.39 -43.68 15.64
C GLU A 35 17.76 -44.01 15.01
N GLU A 36 18.69 -43.07 14.94
CA GLU A 36 19.76 -42.89 15.95
C GLU A 36 20.97 -42.08 15.40
N SER A 37 21.48 -41.18 16.25
CA SER A 37 22.83 -40.59 16.27
C SER A 37 23.22 -39.48 15.25
N SER A 38 23.20 -38.22 15.73
CA SER A 38 24.38 -37.36 15.75
C SER A 38 24.09 -36.05 16.51
N LYS A 39 24.98 -35.72 17.44
CA LYS A 39 24.88 -34.69 18.47
C LYS A 39 25.23 -33.29 17.93
N ASN A 40 24.62 -32.29 18.59
CA ASN A 40 25.03 -30.89 18.73
C ASN A 40 24.78 -29.90 17.58
N LYS A 41 23.54 -29.39 17.48
CA LYS A 41 23.29 -27.98 17.17
C LYS A 41 22.96 -27.24 18.47
N PRO A 42 23.48 -26.02 18.71
CA PRO A 42 23.27 -25.33 19.97
C PRO A 42 21.80 -24.90 20.09
N ILE A 43 21.17 -25.34 21.17
CA ILE A 43 19.87 -24.85 21.64
C ILE A 43 20.07 -23.39 22.04
N VAL A 44 19.50 -22.46 21.29
CA VAL A 44 19.46 -21.04 21.68
C VAL A 44 18.54 -20.93 22.90
N SER A 45 19.17 -20.75 24.06
CA SER A 45 18.54 -20.43 25.33
C SER A 45 17.66 -19.19 25.18
N LYS A 46 16.40 -19.29 25.64
CA LYS A 46 15.47 -18.17 25.84
C LYS A 46 16.03 -17.21 26.90
N LYS A 47 16.99 -16.37 26.53
CA LYS A 47 17.34 -15.17 27.29
C LYS A 47 16.44 -14.03 26.81
N SER A 48 15.75 -13.40 27.76
CA SER A 48 15.04 -12.14 27.56
C SER A 48 16.02 -11.11 26.98
N MET A 49 15.89 -10.84 25.69
CA MET A 49 16.70 -9.83 24.99
C MET A 49 16.08 -8.46 25.28
N THR A 50 16.86 -7.56 25.88
CA THR A 50 16.44 -6.17 26.11
C THR A 50 16.35 -5.41 24.79
N SER A 51 15.48 -4.40 24.74
CA SER A 51 15.12 -3.61 23.55
C SER A 51 16.30 -2.97 22.81
N LEU A 52 17.41 -2.71 23.51
CA LEU A 52 18.65 -2.18 22.94
C LEU A 52 19.48 -3.24 22.20
N ASN A 53 19.36 -4.53 22.57
CA ASN A 53 20.09 -5.62 21.93
C ASN A 53 19.48 -6.03 20.59
N ILE A 54 18.16 -5.89 20.39
CA ILE A 54 17.50 -6.18 19.11
C ILE A 54 17.91 -5.15 18.04
N LEU A 55 18.03 -3.88 18.42
CA LEU A 55 18.42 -2.80 17.51
C LEU A 55 19.94 -2.75 17.27
N SER A 56 20.77 -3.17 18.24
CA SER A 56 22.23 -3.27 18.08
C SER A 56 22.69 -4.57 17.41
N ALA A 57 21.89 -5.65 17.46
CA ALA A 57 22.15 -6.87 16.68
C ALA A 57 21.92 -6.70 15.16
N VAL A 58 21.59 -5.48 14.70
CA VAL A 58 21.41 -5.13 13.28
C VAL A 58 22.76 -4.74 12.62
N GLU A 59 23.90 -5.13 13.20
CA GLU A 59 25.23 -4.96 12.61
C GLU A 59 25.42 -5.85 11.35
N LEU A 60 25.24 -5.19 10.20
CA LEU A 60 26.04 -5.22 8.96
C LEU A 60 26.84 -6.49 8.64
N ASP A 61 26.30 -7.40 7.81
CA ASP A 61 26.65 -7.60 6.38
C ASP A 61 26.07 -8.96 5.89
N GLY A 62 25.55 -9.03 4.66
CA GLY A 62 25.15 -10.30 4.02
C GLY A 62 23.89 -11.04 4.51
N GLN A 63 22.83 -10.34 4.96
CA GLN A 63 21.59 -11.00 5.40
C GLN A 63 20.75 -11.55 4.24
N THR A 64 20.28 -12.79 4.38
CA THR A 64 19.33 -13.43 3.47
C THR A 64 17.91 -12.86 3.69
N GLU A 65 16.98 -13.09 2.74
CA GLU A 65 15.57 -12.68 2.89
C GLU A 65 14.92 -13.32 4.14
N GLU A 66 15.35 -14.55 4.49
CA GLU A 66 14.92 -15.26 5.69
C GLU A 66 15.35 -14.56 7.00
N ASP A 67 16.58 -14.02 7.05
CA ASP A 67 17.08 -13.28 8.21
C ASP A 67 16.31 -11.98 8.44
N LEU A 68 15.96 -11.30 7.34
CA LEU A 68 15.18 -10.07 7.38
C LEU A 68 13.74 -10.36 7.87
N TRP A 69 13.12 -11.43 7.38
CA TRP A 69 11.80 -11.86 7.82
C TRP A 69 11.76 -12.22 9.31
N ALA A 70 12.76 -12.98 9.79
CA ALA A 70 12.89 -13.32 11.20
C ALA A 70 13.04 -12.07 12.08
N THR A 71 13.85 -11.11 11.63
CA THR A 71 14.04 -9.82 12.33
C THR A 71 12.72 -9.06 12.47
N TRP A 72 11.95 -8.94 11.38
CA TRP A 72 10.66 -8.27 11.40
C TRP A 72 9.65 -8.96 12.31
N ASN A 73 9.61 -10.29 12.36
CA ASN A 73 8.70 -11.01 13.24
C ASN A 73 8.98 -10.76 14.72
N VAL A 74 10.25 -10.81 15.12
CA VAL A 74 10.64 -10.49 16.51
C VAL A 74 10.24 -9.05 16.84
N LEU A 75 10.40 -8.14 15.89
CA LEU A 75 10.04 -6.75 16.07
C LEU A 75 8.52 -6.55 16.22
N LEU A 76 7.72 -7.19 15.36
CA LEU A 76 6.26 -7.11 15.39
C LEU A 76 5.67 -7.72 16.67
N GLN A 77 6.23 -8.80 17.19
CA GLN A 77 5.82 -9.39 18.48
C GLN A 77 6.04 -8.45 19.66
N ASN A 78 6.99 -7.52 19.55
CA ASN A 78 7.35 -6.58 20.61
C ASN A 78 6.95 -5.13 20.29
N TRP A 79 6.05 -4.92 19.31
CA TRP A 79 5.74 -3.61 18.75
C TRP A 79 5.30 -2.58 19.81
N ASP A 80 4.37 -2.94 20.70
CA ASP A 80 3.84 -2.03 21.74
C ASP A 80 4.90 -1.55 22.75
N THR A 81 5.92 -2.37 22.96
CA THR A 81 7.06 -2.02 23.82
C THR A 81 8.04 -1.09 23.10
N LEU A 82 8.22 -1.28 21.79
CA LEU A 82 9.17 -0.54 20.95
C LEU A 82 8.62 0.80 20.43
N LYS A 83 7.30 0.88 20.16
CA LYS A 83 6.60 2.08 19.67
C LYS A 83 6.87 3.32 20.54
N ARG A 84 6.95 3.13 21.87
CA ARG A 84 7.16 4.22 22.84
C ARG A 84 8.61 4.75 22.91
N LYS A 85 9.59 4.06 22.30
CA LYS A 85 11.02 4.40 22.49
C LYS A 85 11.86 4.52 21.21
N ALA A 86 11.41 4.08 20.03
CA ALA A 86 12.35 3.90 18.90
C ALA A 86 11.78 4.10 17.48
N ARG A 87 11.18 5.26 17.15
CA ARG A 87 10.95 5.61 15.72
C ARG A 87 12.29 5.73 14.97
N SER A 88 13.32 6.33 15.58
CA SER A 88 14.67 6.46 15.00
C SER A 88 15.41 5.13 14.81
N GLY A 89 15.10 4.11 15.63
CA GLY A 89 15.73 2.78 15.51
C GLY A 89 15.16 1.93 14.36
N LEU A 90 13.99 2.28 13.85
CA LEU A 90 13.31 1.53 12.79
C LEU A 90 13.77 1.96 11.38
N GLU A 91 14.28 3.19 11.21
CA GLU A 91 14.69 3.72 9.91
C GLU A 91 15.69 2.81 9.18
N PRO A 92 16.77 2.29 9.81
CA PRO A 92 17.71 1.42 9.12
C PRO A 92 17.06 0.11 8.65
N LEU A 93 16.13 -0.45 9.44
CA LEU A 93 15.45 -1.71 9.10
C LEU A 93 14.45 -1.50 7.96
N VAL A 94 13.65 -0.43 8.01
CA VAL A 94 12.74 -0.05 6.91
C VAL A 94 13.52 0.19 5.63
N ARG A 95 14.69 0.86 5.71
CA ARG A 95 15.59 1.09 4.57
C ARG A 95 16.15 -0.20 3.98
N LYS A 96 16.37 -1.25 4.78
CA LYS A 96 16.78 -2.58 4.27
C LYS A 96 15.66 -3.26 3.49
N GLY A 97 14.42 -3.19 3.95
CA GLY A 97 13.32 -3.92 3.31
C GLY A 97 12.20 -4.23 4.27
N ILE A 98 10.95 -4.03 3.86
CA ILE A 98 9.81 -4.68 4.50
C ILE A 98 9.34 -5.81 3.57
N PRO A 99 9.35 -7.08 4.02
CA PRO A 99 8.78 -8.18 3.25
C PRO A 99 7.32 -7.91 2.90
N ILE A 100 6.90 -8.24 1.67
CA ILE A 100 5.59 -7.87 1.12
C ILE A 100 4.42 -8.28 2.04
N HIS A 101 4.46 -9.49 2.59
CA HIS A 101 3.41 -10.03 3.47
C HIS A 101 3.34 -9.34 4.84
N LEU A 102 4.42 -8.66 5.25
CA LEU A 102 4.47 -7.94 6.52
C LEU A 102 4.07 -6.47 6.38
N ARG A 103 4.08 -5.91 5.16
CA ARG A 103 3.70 -4.51 4.90
C ARG A 103 2.35 -4.11 5.50
N PRO A 104 1.26 -4.89 5.38
CA PRO A 104 -0.05 -4.46 5.91
C PRO A 104 0.01 -4.19 7.41
N VAL A 105 0.65 -5.10 8.16
CA VAL A 105 0.81 -4.98 9.61
C VAL A 105 1.79 -3.86 9.95
N VAL A 106 2.94 -3.80 9.28
CA VAL A 106 3.99 -2.80 9.55
C VAL A 106 3.50 -1.38 9.24
N TRP A 107 2.80 -1.18 8.11
CA TRP A 107 2.30 0.15 7.71
C TRP A 107 1.28 0.67 8.70
N LYS A 108 0.27 -0.14 9.07
CA LYS A 108 -0.71 0.20 10.13
C LYS A 108 -0.02 0.59 11.44
N ASN A 109 1.01 -0.17 11.80
CA ASN A 109 1.80 0.05 12.99
C ASN A 109 2.60 1.36 12.95
N LEU A 110 3.19 1.72 11.80
CA LEU A 110 3.97 2.95 11.58
C LEU A 110 3.11 4.22 11.64
N VAL A 111 1.88 4.17 11.12
CA VAL A 111 0.90 5.27 11.16
C VAL A 111 0.09 5.32 12.46
N GLN A 112 0.47 4.49 13.44
CA GLN A 112 0.00 4.51 14.83
C GLN A 112 -1.52 4.55 15.04
N THR A 113 -2.30 4.00 14.12
CA THR A 113 -3.74 4.29 14.04
C THR A 113 -4.56 3.57 15.12
N ASP A 114 -5.31 4.33 15.92
CA ASP A 114 -6.54 3.78 16.52
C ASP A 114 -7.64 3.82 15.45
N THR A 115 -7.82 2.70 14.76
CA THR A 115 -8.72 2.61 13.60
C THR A 115 -10.18 2.52 13.99
N LYS A 116 -10.52 2.27 15.27
CA LYS A 116 -11.88 1.86 15.67
C LYS A 116 -12.95 2.85 15.24
N ILE A 117 -12.73 4.14 15.49
CA ILE A 117 -13.71 5.19 15.16
C ILE A 117 -13.85 5.34 13.65
N LEU A 118 -12.73 5.34 12.92
CA LEU A 118 -12.73 5.48 11.46
C LEU A 118 -13.41 4.29 10.78
N THR A 119 -13.09 3.06 11.20
CA THR A 119 -13.73 1.83 10.72
C THR A 119 -15.25 1.87 10.95
N GLN A 120 -15.71 2.28 12.13
CA GLN A 120 -17.15 2.38 12.43
C GLN A 120 -17.86 3.45 11.60
N SER A 121 -17.16 4.52 11.22
CA SER A 121 -17.72 5.59 10.37
C SER A 121 -17.72 5.25 8.88
N TYR A 122 -16.89 4.30 8.43
CA TYR A 122 -16.72 4.03 7.01
C TYR A 122 -18.03 3.69 6.27
N PRO A 123 -18.90 2.80 6.79
CA PRO A 123 -20.18 2.50 6.14
C PRO A 123 -21.12 3.70 5.99
N SER A 124 -21.09 4.67 6.91
CA SER A 124 -21.92 5.88 6.78
C SER A 124 -21.33 6.87 5.78
N LEU A 125 -20.00 6.94 5.69
CA LEU A 125 -19.30 7.78 4.72
C LEU A 125 -19.52 7.34 3.27
N ILE A 126 -19.47 6.03 2.99
CA ILE A 126 -19.71 5.52 1.63
C ILE A 126 -21.14 5.76 1.14
N ASN A 127 -22.10 5.90 2.05
CA ASN A 127 -23.52 6.12 1.73
C ASN A 127 -23.93 7.60 1.72
N SER A 128 -23.00 8.50 2.04
CA SER A 128 -23.24 9.95 2.06
C SER A 128 -23.07 10.55 0.67
N GLU A 129 -23.71 11.69 0.37
CA GLU A 129 -23.51 12.35 -0.93
C GLU A 129 -22.19 13.13 -1.01
N THR A 130 -21.56 13.10 -2.18
CA THR A 130 -20.38 13.93 -2.50
C THR A 130 -20.51 14.58 -3.89
N PRO A 131 -20.05 15.83 -4.08
CA PRO A 131 -20.06 16.48 -5.39
C PRO A 131 -19.00 15.90 -6.35
N PHE A 132 -18.08 15.06 -5.85
CA PHE A 132 -16.93 14.55 -6.60
C PHE A 132 -17.18 13.20 -7.30
N GLU A 133 -18.38 12.63 -7.20
CA GLU A 133 -18.70 11.27 -7.64
C GLU A 133 -18.25 10.97 -9.09
N LYS A 134 -18.60 11.87 -10.02
CA LYS A 134 -18.22 11.73 -11.43
C LYS A 134 -16.70 11.73 -11.65
N GLN A 135 -15.98 12.52 -10.86
CA GLN A 135 -14.52 12.60 -10.97
C GLN A 135 -13.87 11.35 -10.38
N ILE A 136 -14.38 10.87 -9.24
CA ILE A 136 -13.93 9.65 -8.59
C ILE A 136 -14.11 8.45 -9.53
N ILE A 137 -15.31 8.24 -10.08
CA ILE A 137 -15.58 7.14 -11.03
C ILE A 137 -14.59 7.17 -12.19
N ARG A 138 -14.43 8.33 -12.84
CA ARG A 138 -13.55 8.47 -14.00
C ARG A 138 -12.08 8.21 -13.66
N ASP A 139 -11.62 8.65 -12.50
CA ASP A 139 -10.23 8.55 -12.12
C ASP A 139 -9.88 7.15 -11.56
N SER A 140 -10.83 6.47 -10.91
CA SER A 140 -10.65 5.08 -10.47
C SER A 140 -10.46 4.12 -11.64
N THR A 141 -11.20 4.26 -12.73
CA THR A 141 -11.08 3.36 -13.91
C THR A 141 -9.77 3.49 -14.68
N ARG A 142 -9.01 4.57 -14.44
CA ARG A 142 -7.68 4.81 -15.05
C ARG A 142 -6.52 4.67 -14.06
N THR A 143 -6.79 4.23 -12.83
CA THR A 143 -5.77 4.03 -11.79
C THR A 143 -5.25 2.59 -11.85
N PHE A 144 -3.94 2.42 -12.08
CA PHE A 144 -3.29 1.11 -12.27
C PHE A 144 -3.97 0.17 -13.30
N PRO A 145 -4.28 0.63 -14.53
CA PRO A 145 -5.09 -0.14 -15.49
C PRO A 145 -4.44 -1.45 -15.96
N THR A 146 -3.14 -1.61 -15.74
CA THR A 146 -2.39 -2.83 -16.09
C THR A 146 -2.28 -3.83 -14.94
N HIS A 147 -2.73 -3.46 -13.74
CA HIS A 147 -2.66 -4.33 -12.57
C HIS A 147 -3.93 -5.18 -12.47
N GLU A 148 -3.78 -6.48 -12.20
CA GLU A 148 -4.86 -7.47 -12.22
C GLU A 148 -6.09 -7.05 -11.40
N MET A 149 -5.87 -6.46 -10.23
CA MET A 149 -6.93 -5.95 -9.34
C MET A 149 -7.77 -4.81 -9.94
N PHE A 150 -7.21 -4.01 -10.87
CA PHE A 150 -7.84 -2.77 -11.39
C PHE A 150 -8.06 -2.77 -12.91
N GLN A 151 -7.79 -3.88 -13.59
CA GLN A 151 -7.77 -3.96 -15.05
C GLN A 151 -9.15 -3.78 -15.71
N SER A 152 -10.24 -4.04 -14.98
CA SER A 152 -11.62 -3.90 -15.47
C SER A 152 -12.33 -2.79 -14.72
N PRO A 153 -13.11 -1.91 -15.38
CA PRO A 153 -13.94 -0.89 -14.72
C PRO A 153 -14.91 -1.45 -13.67
N ASP A 154 -15.29 -2.72 -13.83
CA ASP A 154 -16.22 -3.44 -12.96
C ASP A 154 -15.50 -4.41 -12.01
N SER A 155 -14.17 -4.31 -11.84
CA SER A 155 -13.45 -5.13 -10.86
C SER A 155 -13.71 -4.68 -9.43
N ASP A 156 -13.67 -5.63 -8.49
CA ASP A 156 -13.75 -5.37 -7.05
C ASP A 156 -12.72 -4.34 -6.59
N GLY A 157 -11.53 -4.31 -7.21
CA GLY A 157 -10.49 -3.33 -6.91
C GLY A 157 -10.86 -1.91 -7.32
N VAL A 158 -11.44 -1.72 -8.52
CA VAL A 158 -11.93 -0.41 -8.95
C VAL A 158 -13.09 0.04 -8.07
N GLU A 159 -14.00 -0.87 -7.72
CA GLU A 159 -15.08 -0.57 -6.78
C GLU A 159 -14.57 -0.16 -5.40
N SER A 160 -13.64 -0.92 -4.83
CA SER A 160 -13.03 -0.60 -3.53
C SER A 160 -12.33 0.76 -3.56
N LEU A 161 -11.66 1.07 -4.67
CA LEU A 161 -11.01 2.37 -4.85
C LEU A 161 -12.02 3.52 -4.95
N ARG A 162 -13.14 3.32 -5.65
CA ARG A 162 -14.24 4.31 -5.69
C ARG A 162 -14.79 4.53 -4.28
N ASN A 163 -15.10 3.46 -3.54
CA ASN A 163 -15.65 3.55 -2.18
C ASN A 163 -14.71 4.31 -1.24
N LEU A 164 -13.41 3.98 -1.26
CA LEU A 164 -12.42 4.62 -0.41
C LEU A 164 -12.28 6.11 -0.74
N MET A 165 -12.18 6.46 -2.03
CA MET A 165 -12.10 7.85 -2.48
C MET A 165 -13.39 8.64 -2.19
N HIS A 166 -14.54 7.99 -2.32
CA HIS A 166 -15.84 8.56 -1.99
C HIS A 166 -15.93 8.89 -0.49
N ALA A 167 -15.67 7.90 0.37
CA ALA A 167 -15.66 8.07 1.81
C ALA A 167 -14.66 9.14 2.26
N TYR A 168 -13.47 9.20 1.64
CA TYR A 168 -12.47 10.24 1.95
C TYR A 168 -12.96 11.63 1.57
N ALA A 169 -13.56 11.80 0.39
CA ALA A 169 -14.07 13.09 -0.06
C ALA A 169 -15.20 13.62 0.84
N VAL A 170 -16.00 12.72 1.43
CA VAL A 170 -17.01 13.07 2.46
C VAL A 170 -16.35 13.42 3.79
N TYR A 171 -15.34 12.63 4.19
CA TYR A 171 -14.64 12.77 5.47
C TYR A 171 -13.85 14.09 5.57
N ASP A 172 -13.06 14.42 4.55
CA ASP A 172 -12.23 15.63 4.50
C ASP A 172 -12.78 16.60 3.44
N LYS A 173 -13.78 17.40 3.80
CA LYS A 173 -14.43 18.35 2.86
C LYS A 173 -13.52 19.50 2.39
N GLU A 174 -12.44 19.79 3.13
CA GLU A 174 -11.50 20.85 2.75
C GLU A 174 -10.62 20.41 1.57
N VAL A 175 -10.24 19.14 1.54
CA VAL A 175 -9.57 18.52 0.38
C VAL A 175 -10.61 18.08 -0.66
N GLY A 176 -11.66 17.40 -0.22
CA GLY A 176 -12.61 16.71 -1.07
C GLY A 176 -11.90 15.61 -1.86
N TYR A 177 -11.98 15.71 -3.18
CA TYR A 177 -11.23 14.86 -4.09
C TYR A 177 -10.22 15.67 -4.90
N CYS A 178 -8.95 15.26 -4.82
CA CYS A 178 -7.87 15.75 -5.68
C CYS A 178 -7.37 14.63 -6.59
N GLN A 179 -7.18 14.95 -7.87
CA GLN A 179 -6.56 14.04 -8.83
C GLN A 179 -5.17 13.62 -8.32
N GLY A 180 -4.91 12.32 -8.33
CA GLY A 180 -3.68 11.71 -7.82
C GLY A 180 -3.89 10.93 -6.52
N LEU A 181 -4.86 11.30 -5.68
CA LEU A 181 -5.16 10.59 -4.41
C LEU A 181 -5.46 9.10 -4.64
N GLY A 182 -6.17 8.78 -5.73
CA GLY A 182 -6.52 7.41 -6.07
C GLY A 182 -5.32 6.48 -6.21
N PHE A 183 -4.16 6.99 -6.64
CA PHE A 183 -2.95 6.19 -6.74
C PHE A 183 -2.38 5.80 -5.37
N VAL A 184 -2.39 6.72 -4.41
CA VAL A 184 -1.94 6.45 -3.04
C VAL A 184 -2.89 5.45 -2.36
N ALA A 185 -4.21 5.60 -2.56
CA ALA A 185 -5.19 4.64 -2.06
C ALA A 185 -5.10 3.27 -2.74
N GLY A 186 -4.90 3.22 -4.06
CA GLY A 186 -4.74 1.98 -4.81
C GLY A 186 -3.56 1.15 -4.30
N LEU A 187 -2.43 1.80 -3.95
CA LEU A 187 -1.29 1.11 -3.33
C LEU A 187 -1.64 0.45 -2.00
N LEU A 188 -2.49 1.08 -1.19
CA LEU A 188 -2.96 0.50 0.07
C LEU A 188 -3.89 -0.68 -0.19
N LEU A 189 -4.85 -0.53 -1.10
CA LEU A 189 -5.80 -1.59 -1.47
C LEU A 189 -5.12 -2.85 -2.04
N MET A 190 -3.96 -2.71 -2.68
CA MET A 190 -3.18 -3.86 -3.15
C MET A 190 -2.66 -4.76 -2.03
N ILE A 191 -2.53 -4.24 -0.80
CA ILE A 191 -1.90 -4.98 0.31
C ILE A 191 -2.83 -5.19 1.51
N MET A 192 -3.89 -4.40 1.67
CA MET A 192 -4.78 -4.48 2.83
C MET A 192 -6.26 -4.30 2.46
N PRO A 193 -7.18 -4.82 3.29
CA PRO A 193 -8.62 -4.67 3.05
C PRO A 193 -9.06 -3.20 3.01
N GLU A 194 -10.16 -2.94 2.31
CA GLU A 194 -10.70 -1.60 2.03
C GLU A 194 -10.84 -0.71 3.28
N GLU A 195 -11.47 -1.21 4.34
CA GLU A 195 -11.67 -0.44 5.59
C GLU A 195 -10.34 -0.09 6.27
N GLU A 196 -9.37 -1.01 6.22
CA GLU A 196 -8.05 -0.78 6.80
C GLU A 196 -7.25 0.22 5.96
N ALA A 197 -7.33 0.09 4.62
CA ALA A 197 -6.73 1.00 3.67
C ALA A 197 -7.25 2.43 3.89
N PHE A 198 -8.56 2.59 4.09
CA PHE A 198 -9.18 3.88 4.41
C PHE A 198 -8.59 4.50 5.69
N CYS A 199 -8.47 3.72 6.77
CA CYS A 199 -7.93 4.21 8.03
C CYS A 199 -6.47 4.64 7.90
N VAL A 200 -5.65 3.80 7.26
CA VAL A 200 -4.22 4.09 7.04
C VAL A 200 -4.06 5.31 6.14
N PHE A 201 -4.86 5.41 5.08
CA PHE A 201 -4.87 6.53 4.15
C PHE A 201 -5.10 7.87 4.85
N ILE A 202 -6.11 7.95 5.74
CA ILE A 202 -6.38 9.16 6.52
C ILE A 202 -5.17 9.52 7.38
N GLN A 203 -4.58 8.56 8.08
CA GLN A 203 -3.44 8.86 8.95
C GLN A 203 -2.21 9.33 8.19
N ILE A 204 -1.93 8.74 7.03
CA ILE A 204 -0.87 9.23 6.14
C ILE A 204 -1.11 10.71 5.84
N LEU A 205 -2.31 11.08 5.41
CA LEU A 205 -2.61 12.45 5.02
C LEU A 205 -2.61 13.43 6.21
N GLN A 206 -2.96 12.97 7.42
CA GLN A 206 -3.04 13.78 8.63
C GLN A 206 -1.70 13.95 9.36
N GLU A 207 -1.00 12.87 9.71
CA GLU A 207 0.16 12.91 10.61
C GLU A 207 1.31 13.77 10.08
N ASN A 208 1.50 13.82 8.76
CA ASN A 208 2.61 14.53 8.11
C ASN A 208 2.14 15.80 7.38
N ARG A 209 0.91 16.26 7.62
CA ARG A 209 0.27 17.37 6.89
C ARG A 209 0.28 17.21 5.36
N ILE A 210 0.39 15.98 4.87
CA ILE A 210 0.45 15.68 3.44
C ILE A 210 -0.85 16.10 2.76
N ARG A 211 -1.99 16.11 3.48
CA ARG A 211 -3.25 16.67 2.98
C ARG A 211 -3.12 18.09 2.41
N ASP A 212 -2.21 18.92 2.94
CA ASP A 212 -1.97 20.29 2.44
C ASP A 212 -1.43 20.32 1.00
N MET A 213 -0.94 19.17 0.48
CA MET A 213 -0.55 18.97 -0.92
C MET A 213 -1.74 18.82 -1.85
N TYR A 214 -2.88 18.35 -1.33
CA TYR A 214 -4.09 18.02 -2.09
C TYR A 214 -5.22 19.03 -1.90
N LYS A 215 -5.08 19.96 -0.95
CA LYS A 215 -6.02 21.08 -0.79
C LYS A 215 -6.06 21.96 -2.04
N PRO A 216 -7.16 22.69 -2.28
CA PRO A 216 -7.28 23.58 -3.44
C PRO A 216 -6.14 24.60 -3.60
N SER A 217 -5.54 25.04 -2.49
CA SER A 217 -4.40 25.97 -2.52
C SER A 217 -3.10 25.36 -3.04
N MET A 218 -2.98 24.02 -3.03
CA MET A 218 -1.78 23.28 -3.44
C MET A 218 -0.49 23.82 -2.78
N SER A 219 -0.62 24.30 -1.54
CA SER A 219 0.44 25.07 -0.88
C SER A 219 1.69 24.23 -0.64
N LEU A 220 1.53 23.01 -0.12
CA LEU A 220 2.64 22.10 0.11
C LEU A 220 3.23 21.59 -1.20
N LEU A 221 2.40 21.34 -2.22
CA LEU A 221 2.88 20.96 -3.56
C LEU A 221 3.77 22.05 -4.17
N SER A 222 3.37 23.31 -4.02
CA SER A 222 4.14 24.46 -4.53
C SER A 222 5.48 24.60 -3.82
N ILE A 223 5.52 24.39 -2.49
CA ILE A 223 6.76 24.34 -1.71
C ILE A 223 7.65 23.19 -2.21
N CYS A 224 7.07 22.00 -2.39
CA CYS A 224 7.81 20.85 -2.88
C CYS A 224 8.42 21.08 -4.27
N ASN A 225 7.63 21.62 -5.20
CA ASN A 225 8.12 21.98 -6.53
C ASN A 225 9.26 23.01 -6.47
N HIS A 226 9.16 24.01 -5.58
CA HIS A 226 10.23 25.00 -5.41
C HIS A 226 11.52 24.39 -4.81
N GLN A 227 11.39 23.55 -3.79
CA GLN A 227 12.53 22.85 -3.19
C GLN A 227 13.22 21.94 -4.20
N LEU A 228 12.45 21.26 -5.04
CA LEU A 228 12.99 20.44 -6.11
C LEU A 228 13.70 21.28 -7.17
N ASP A 229 13.11 22.41 -7.59
CA ASP A 229 13.73 23.35 -8.53
C ASP A 229 15.12 23.80 -8.04
N LYS A 230 15.23 24.13 -6.75
CA LYS A 230 16.51 24.48 -6.10
C LYS A 230 17.48 23.31 -6.01
N LEU A 231 17.00 22.11 -5.70
CA LEU A 231 17.85 20.92 -5.68
C LEU A 231 18.42 20.60 -7.07
N ILE A 232 17.65 20.80 -8.14
CA ILE A 232 18.12 20.62 -9.52
C ILE A 232 19.13 21.71 -9.88
N GLU A 233 18.90 22.96 -9.49
CA GLU A 233 19.86 24.07 -9.67
C GLU A 233 21.21 23.75 -9.01
N GLU A 234 21.20 23.24 -7.77
CA GLU A 234 22.42 22.92 -7.01
C GLU A 234 23.14 21.66 -7.53
N THR A 235 22.40 20.63 -7.94
CA THR A 235 22.99 19.32 -8.28
C THR A 235 23.23 19.12 -9.78
N HIS A 236 22.43 19.75 -10.65
CA HIS A 236 22.47 19.63 -12.11
C HIS A 236 22.21 20.99 -12.78
N PRO A 237 23.08 21.99 -12.55
CA PRO A 237 22.84 23.37 -13.00
C PRO A 237 22.64 23.49 -14.52
N HIS A 238 23.33 22.66 -15.32
CA HIS A 238 23.14 22.64 -16.78
C HIS A 238 21.71 22.27 -17.19
N VAL A 239 21.10 21.28 -16.52
CA VAL A 239 19.71 20.86 -16.77
C VAL A 239 18.75 21.95 -16.31
N TYR A 240 18.98 22.50 -15.12
CA TYR A 240 18.19 23.60 -14.57
C TYR A 240 18.10 24.79 -15.53
N TYR A 241 19.25 25.33 -15.96
CA TYR A 241 19.26 26.48 -16.85
C TYR A 241 18.67 26.16 -18.22
N HIS A 242 18.91 24.96 -18.75
CA HIS A 242 18.28 24.55 -20.01
C HIS A 242 16.75 24.54 -19.91
N LEU A 243 16.18 23.87 -18.91
CA LEU A 243 14.73 23.82 -18.69
C LEU A 243 14.15 25.22 -18.49
N LYS A 244 14.82 26.06 -17.69
CA LYS A 244 14.43 27.44 -17.44
C LYS A 244 14.44 28.29 -18.71
N HIS A 245 15.46 28.16 -19.55
CA HIS A 245 15.54 28.85 -20.85
C HIS A 245 14.44 28.41 -21.81
N GLN A 246 14.03 27.14 -21.75
CA GLN A 246 12.92 26.61 -22.55
C GLN A 246 11.53 26.90 -21.94
N GLY A 247 11.47 27.58 -20.79
CA GLY A 247 10.20 27.91 -20.11
C GLY A 247 9.54 26.75 -19.37
N PHE A 248 10.27 25.66 -19.11
CA PHE A 248 9.76 24.52 -18.35
C PHE A 248 9.97 24.73 -16.84
N SER A 249 8.90 25.05 -16.11
CA SER A 249 8.93 25.08 -14.65
C SER A 249 8.80 23.68 -14.05
N CYS A 250 9.39 23.50 -12.86
CA CYS A 250 9.33 22.22 -12.13
C CYS A 250 7.89 21.68 -11.95
N SER A 251 6.93 22.58 -11.75
CA SER A 251 5.51 22.23 -11.58
C SER A 251 4.89 21.52 -12.79
N LEU A 252 5.42 21.70 -13.99
CA LEU A 252 4.87 21.10 -15.22
C LEU A 252 5.12 19.60 -15.30
N TYR A 253 6.23 19.12 -14.75
CA TYR A 253 6.60 17.70 -14.83
C TYR A 253 6.57 16.99 -13.48
N ALA A 254 6.92 17.66 -12.37
CA ALA A 254 7.12 16.99 -11.09
C ALA A 254 5.85 16.91 -10.23
N SER A 255 4.83 17.72 -10.49
CA SER A 255 3.63 17.77 -9.65
C SER A 255 2.95 16.41 -9.51
N THR A 256 2.89 15.63 -10.60
CA THR A 256 2.32 14.28 -10.59
C THR A 256 3.14 13.31 -9.77
N TRP A 257 4.46 13.51 -9.66
CA TRP A 257 5.36 12.63 -8.92
C TRP A 257 5.07 12.72 -7.43
N PHE A 258 4.87 13.93 -6.92
CA PHE A 258 4.45 14.16 -5.54
C PHE A 258 3.03 13.67 -5.28
N LEU A 259 2.07 14.04 -6.15
CA LEU A 259 0.65 13.71 -5.97
C LEU A 259 0.34 12.21 -6.05
N THR A 260 1.17 11.44 -6.75
CA THR A 260 0.98 9.99 -6.95
C THR A 260 2.03 9.14 -6.24
N LEU A 261 2.89 9.74 -5.41
CA LEU A 261 4.03 9.06 -4.79
C LEU A 261 4.84 8.25 -5.82
N PHE A 262 5.11 8.85 -6.98
CA PHE A 262 5.81 8.26 -8.13
C PHE A 262 5.16 7.03 -8.77
N SER A 263 3.95 6.64 -8.35
CA SER A 263 3.30 5.41 -8.82
C SER A 263 2.98 5.37 -10.31
N THR A 264 2.95 6.55 -10.94
CA THR A 264 2.70 6.72 -12.38
C THR A 264 3.98 6.65 -13.22
N MET A 265 5.16 6.67 -12.58
CA MET A 265 6.45 6.77 -13.25
C MET A 265 7.36 5.58 -12.96
N LEU A 266 7.18 4.92 -11.81
CA LEU A 266 8.07 3.85 -11.34
C LEU A 266 7.34 2.50 -11.23
N PRO A 267 8.07 1.37 -11.36
CA PRO A 267 7.51 0.04 -11.11
C PRO A 267 6.94 -0.08 -9.70
N LEU A 268 5.85 -0.86 -9.55
CA LEU A 268 5.14 -1.02 -8.27
C LEU A 268 6.05 -1.44 -7.12
N ASP A 269 6.99 -2.38 -7.33
CA ASP A 269 7.93 -2.79 -6.29
C ASP A 269 8.76 -1.63 -5.76
N THR A 270 9.18 -0.71 -6.64
CA THR A 270 9.91 0.49 -6.25
C THR A 270 9.00 1.43 -5.46
N VAL A 271 7.75 1.59 -5.91
CA VAL A 271 6.76 2.45 -5.25
C VAL A 271 6.43 1.93 -3.85
N PHE A 272 6.31 0.61 -3.65
CA PHE A 272 6.16 0.01 -2.33
C PHE A 272 7.36 0.32 -1.43
N ARG A 273 8.59 0.28 -1.95
CA ARG A 273 9.79 0.68 -1.19
C ARG A 273 9.81 2.16 -0.85
N ILE A 274 9.33 3.03 -1.75
CA ILE A 274 9.15 4.45 -1.46
C ILE A 274 8.16 4.62 -0.32
N MET A 275 7.03 3.91 -0.37
CA MET A 275 5.99 3.97 0.65
C MET A 275 6.50 3.48 2.01
N ASP A 276 7.24 2.37 2.05
CA ASP A 276 7.88 1.85 3.27
C ASP A 276 8.67 2.96 3.99
N ILE A 277 9.54 3.66 3.24
CA ILE A 277 10.40 4.73 3.78
C ILE A 277 9.61 6.00 4.07
N TYR A 278 8.61 6.31 3.24
CA TYR A 278 7.76 7.48 3.41
C TYR A 278 6.99 7.46 4.73
N LEU A 279 6.51 6.29 5.15
CA LEU A 279 5.75 6.12 6.40
C LEU A 279 6.58 6.36 7.67
N ILE A 280 7.91 6.31 7.57
CA ILE A 280 8.80 6.56 8.71
C ILE A 280 9.56 7.90 8.62
N GLU A 281 10.01 8.30 7.42
CA GLU A 281 10.82 9.51 7.21
C GLU A 281 10.02 10.72 6.69
N GLY A 282 8.78 10.51 6.24
CA GLY A 282 7.92 11.54 5.68
C GLY A 282 8.37 12.06 4.31
N LEU A 283 7.92 13.27 3.94
CA LEU A 283 8.16 13.89 2.63
C LEU A 283 9.64 14.16 2.31
N ASN A 284 10.51 14.24 3.33
CA ASN A 284 11.93 14.50 3.16
C ASN A 284 12.62 13.48 2.24
N ILE A 285 12.09 12.24 2.17
CA ILE A 285 12.67 11.20 1.31
C ILE A 285 12.62 11.57 -0.17
N ILE A 286 11.57 12.28 -0.60
CA ILE A 286 11.37 12.62 -2.02
C ILE A 286 12.51 13.52 -2.50
N PHE A 287 12.95 14.46 -1.66
CA PHE A 287 14.07 15.36 -1.96
C PHE A 287 15.42 14.65 -1.82
N GLN A 288 15.61 13.89 -0.74
CA GLN A 288 16.90 13.21 -0.50
C GLN A 288 17.23 12.15 -1.55
N ARG A 289 16.22 11.50 -2.13
CA ARG A 289 16.40 10.40 -3.08
C ARG A 289 16.12 10.78 -4.53
N TRP A 290 15.88 12.07 -4.81
CA TRP A 290 15.72 12.58 -6.18
C TRP A 290 16.80 12.07 -7.15
N LYS A 291 18.07 11.96 -6.70
CA LYS A 291 19.17 11.45 -7.54
C LYS A 291 18.95 10.01 -8.03
N VAL A 292 18.34 9.15 -7.21
CA VAL A 292 18.03 7.76 -7.58
C VAL A 292 16.88 7.70 -8.57
N PHE A 293 15.89 8.58 -8.41
CA PHE A 293 14.77 8.72 -9.35
C PHE A 293 15.21 9.34 -10.68
N SER A 294 16.16 10.29 -10.64
CA SER A 294 16.69 10.99 -11.81
C SER A 294 17.52 10.08 -12.72
N ILE A 295 18.38 9.19 -12.18
CA ILE A 295 19.20 8.30 -13.03
C ILE A 295 18.34 7.22 -13.71
N SER A 296 17.26 6.79 -13.06
CA SER A 296 16.38 5.73 -13.59
C SER A 296 15.35 6.26 -14.61
N SER A 297 14.86 7.50 -14.42
CA SER A 297 13.79 8.07 -15.25
C SER A 297 14.27 8.99 -16.39
N LEU A 298 15.55 9.39 -16.43
CA LEU A 298 16.13 10.18 -17.54
C LEU A 298 16.95 9.33 -18.53
N MET A 299 17.00 8.00 -18.36
CA MET A 299 17.57 7.06 -19.34
C MET A 299 16.50 6.33 -20.16
N ILE A 300 15.40 7.03 -20.49
CA ILE A 300 14.48 6.65 -21.57
C ILE A 300 14.36 7.84 -22.52
#